data_AF-A0A1K1NJE5-F1
#
_entry.id   AF-A0A1K1NJE5-F1
#
_cell.length_a   1.000
_cell.length_b   1.000
_cell.length_c   1.000
_cell.angle_alpha   90.00
_cell.angle_beta   90.00
_cell.angle_gamma   90.00
#
_symmetry.space_group_name_H-M   'P 1'
#
loop_
_entity.id
_entity.type
_entity.pdbx_description
1 polymer ?
#
loop_
_entity_poly.entity_id
_entity_poly.type
_entity_poly.pdbx_seq_one_letter_code
_entity_poly.pdbx_strand_id
1 'polypeptide(L)'
;MKWVWWKSRKLDKQMEEVMEDRIRLVQEISRAHMEWEVAQKRFEYALDKDQVDYAVYALEAAEKRFEMLIKLAKESRISLSEVSASRAAEGSQ
;
A
#
# COMPACT_ATOMS: atom_id res chain seq x y z
N MET A 1 1.29 32.65 26.93
CA MET A 1 0.93 32.36 25.52
C MET A 1 1.87 31.37 24.81
N LYS A 2 3.07 31.02 25.28
CA LYS A 2 3.90 29.98 24.62
C LYS A 2 3.25 28.59 24.62
N TRP A 3 2.44 28.29 25.67
CA TRP A 3 1.78 26.99 25.91
C TRP A 3 0.87 26.47 24.79
N VAL A 4 0.24 27.38 24.04
CA VAL A 4 -0.68 27.04 22.95
C VAL A 4 0.08 26.68 21.68
N TRP A 5 1.20 27.37 21.41
CA TRP A 5 1.98 27.19 20.19
C TRP A 5 2.69 25.84 20.14
N TRP A 6 3.22 25.34 21.26
CA TRP A 6 3.85 24.01 21.25
C TRP A 6 2.84 22.87 21.15
N LYS A 7 1.62 23.06 21.69
CA LYS A 7 0.55 22.06 21.59
C LYS A 7 0.07 21.96 20.15
N SER A 8 -0.09 23.11 19.48
CA SER A 8 -0.44 23.16 18.06
C SER A 8 0.60 22.45 17.20
N ARG A 9 1.89 22.79 17.36
CA ARG A 9 2.97 22.17 16.58
C ARG A 9 3.07 20.65 16.78
N LYS A 10 2.79 20.15 17.98
CA LYS A 10 2.77 18.71 18.26
C LYS A 10 1.63 18.01 17.54
N LEU A 11 0.45 18.64 17.49
CA LEU A 11 -0.71 18.11 16.81
C LEU A 11 -0.51 18.09 15.29
N ASP A 12 0.08 19.16 14.73
CA ASP A 12 0.40 19.25 13.30
C ASP A 12 1.34 18.12 12.88
N LYS A 13 2.40 17.88 13.67
CA LYS A 13 3.34 16.79 13.41
C LYS A 13 2.68 15.40 13.48
N GLN A 14 1.80 15.18 14.45
CA GLN A 14 1.06 13.92 14.56
C GLN A 14 0.13 13.71 13.36
N MET A 15 -0.49 14.77 12.86
CA MET A 15 -1.34 14.73 11.67
C MET A 15 -0.53 14.38 10.41
N GLU A 16 0.67 14.96 10.28
CA GLU A 16 1.59 14.70 9.18
C GLU A 16 2.07 13.24 9.20
N GLU A 17 2.49 12.73 10.36
CA GLU A 17 2.88 11.31 10.53
C GLU A 17 1.73 10.35 10.14
N VAL A 18 0.50 10.64 10.57
CA VAL A 18 -0.69 9.84 10.19
C VAL A 18 -0.95 9.91 8.69
N MET A 19 -0.80 11.09 8.07
CA MET A 19 -0.99 11.26 6.63
C MET A 19 0.07 10.48 5.84
N GLU A 20 1.33 10.52 6.26
CA GLU A 20 2.40 9.75 5.65
C GLU A 20 2.15 8.25 5.73
N ASP A 21 1.78 7.73 6.90
CA ASP A 21 1.49 6.30 7.07
C ASP A 21 0.34 5.84 6.16
N ARG A 22 -0.69 6.69 5.99
CA ARG A 22 -1.80 6.42 5.06
C ARG A 22 -1.38 6.45 3.60
N ILE A 23 -0.51 7.38 3.20
CA ILE A 23 0.07 7.42 1.86
C ILE A 23 0.87 6.12 1.62
N ARG A 24 1.74 5.73 2.56
CA ARG A 24 2.52 4.49 2.45
C ARG A 24 1.61 3.27 2.29
N LEU A 25 0.50 3.19 3.04
CA LEU A 25 -0.47 2.11 2.89
C LEU A 25 -1.08 2.05 1.48
N VAL A 26 -1.40 3.20 0.87
CA VAL A 26 -1.88 3.25 -0.53
C VAL A 26 -0.81 2.76 -1.51
N GLN A 27 0.45 3.14 -1.31
CA GLN A 27 1.57 2.68 -2.14
C GLN A 27 1.79 1.17 -2.01
N GLU A 28 1.68 0.63 -0.79
CA GLU A 28 1.79 -0.81 -0.54
C GLU A 28 0.66 -1.60 -1.19
N ILE A 29 -0.57 -1.07 -1.19
CA ILE A 29 -1.71 -1.67 -1.89
C ILE A 29 -1.42 -1.73 -3.39
N SER A 30 -0.94 -0.62 -3.96
CA SER A 30 -0.60 -0.53 -5.39
C SER A 30 0.50 -1.52 -5.76
N ARG A 31 1.52 -1.66 -4.91
CA ARG A 31 2.61 -2.63 -5.10
C ARG A 31 2.11 -4.07 -5.00
N ALA A 32 1.31 -4.40 -3.99
CA ALA A 32 0.76 -5.75 -3.82
C ALA A 32 -0.13 -6.14 -5.01
N HIS A 33 -0.89 -5.19 -5.57
CA HIS A 33 -1.66 -5.42 -6.80
C HIS A 33 -0.76 -5.71 -8.00
N MET A 34 0.31 -4.94 -8.18
CA MET A 34 1.29 -5.18 -9.25
C MET A 34 1.99 -6.54 -9.09
N GLU A 35 2.38 -6.91 -7.86
CA GLU A 35 2.94 -8.22 -7.55
C GLU A 35 1.97 -9.35 -7.90
N TRP A 36 0.68 -9.14 -7.62
CA TRP A 36 -0.37 -10.08 -7.99
C TRP A 36 -0.47 -10.25 -9.51
N GLU A 37 -0.55 -9.15 -10.28
CA GLU A 37 -0.57 -9.20 -11.75
C GLU A 37 0.69 -9.88 -12.33
N VAL A 38 1.86 -9.65 -11.72
CA VAL A 38 3.11 -10.30 -12.12
C VAL A 38 3.06 -11.80 -11.84
N ALA A 39 2.54 -12.23 -10.69
CA ALA A 39 2.39 -13.63 -10.35
C ALA A 39 1.40 -14.34 -11.29
N GLN A 40 0.30 -13.68 -11.67
CA GLN A 40 -0.65 -14.18 -12.67
C GLN A 40 0.04 -14.43 -14.01
N LYS A 41 0.78 -13.43 -14.52
CA LYS A 41 1.55 -13.59 -15.77
C LYS A 41 2.57 -14.71 -15.68
N ARG A 42 3.27 -14.85 -14.54
CA ARG A 42 4.21 -15.96 -14.33
C ARG A 42 3.53 -17.32 -14.42
N PHE A 43 2.33 -17.44 -13.85
CA PHE A 43 1.54 -18.66 -13.94
C PHE A 43 1.13 -18.96 -15.39
N GLU A 44 0.67 -17.94 -16.12
CA GLU A 44 0.27 -18.07 -17.53
C GLU A 44 1.42 -18.54 -18.45
N TYR A 45 2.65 -18.11 -18.18
CA TYR A 45 3.83 -18.43 -18.99
C TYR A 45 4.71 -19.55 -18.42
N ALA A 46 4.32 -20.19 -17.32
CA ALA A 46 5.09 -21.26 -16.72
C ALA A 46 5.18 -22.49 -17.65
N LEU A 47 6.39 -23.01 -17.86
CA LEU A 47 6.64 -24.09 -18.84
C LEU A 47 6.82 -25.47 -18.19
N ASP A 48 7.24 -25.50 -16.93
CA ASP A 48 7.50 -26.74 -16.20
C ASP A 48 6.81 -26.73 -14.83
N LYS A 49 6.81 -27.90 -14.20
CA LYS A 49 6.12 -28.13 -12.93
C LYS A 49 6.64 -27.21 -11.81
N ASP A 50 7.95 -26.99 -11.74
CA ASP A 50 8.55 -26.18 -10.66
C ASP A 50 8.19 -24.71 -10.83
N GLN A 51 8.14 -24.22 -12.07
CA GLN A 51 7.67 -22.87 -12.39
C GLN A 51 6.18 -22.70 -12.06
N VAL A 52 5.35 -23.70 -12.35
CA VAL A 52 3.92 -23.68 -12.00
C VAL A 52 3.76 -23.64 -10.48
N ASP A 53 4.44 -24.53 -9.74
CA ASP A 53 4.35 -24.61 -8.29
C ASP A 53 4.81 -23.29 -7.64
N TYR A 54 5.90 -22.68 -8.13
CA TYR A 54 6.35 -21.36 -7.69
C TYR A 54 5.33 -20.26 -8.00
N ALA A 55 4.77 -20.24 -9.22
CA ALA A 55 3.83 -19.21 -9.63
C ALA A 55 2.52 -19.27 -8.83
N VAL A 56 2.02 -20.47 -8.51
CA VAL A 56 0.85 -20.66 -7.64
C VAL A 56 1.14 -20.12 -6.23
N TYR A 57 2.27 -20.48 -5.63
CA TYR A 57 2.62 -19.98 -4.30
C TYR A 57 2.74 -18.45 -4.27
N ALA A 58 3.38 -17.87 -5.29
CA ALA A 58 3.50 -16.42 -5.42
C ALA A 58 2.14 -15.74 -5.61
N LEU A 59 1.24 -16.36 -6.38
CA LEU A 59 -0.11 -15.87 -6.63
C LEU A 59 -0.93 -15.80 -5.35
N GLU A 60 -0.98 -16.91 -4.59
CA GLU A 60 -1.71 -16.99 -3.33
C GLU A 60 -1.16 -16.00 -2.29
N ALA A 61 0.17 -15.88 -2.19
CA ALA A 61 0.79 -14.94 -1.26
C ALA A 61 0.48 -13.48 -1.61
N ALA A 62 0.56 -13.11 -2.90
CA ALA A 62 0.27 -11.76 -3.37
C ALA A 62 -1.21 -11.38 -3.18
N GLU A 63 -2.13 -12.30 -3.51
CA GLU A 63 -3.57 -12.13 -3.28
C GLU A 63 -3.87 -11.91 -1.79
N LYS A 64 -3.37 -12.78 -0.91
CA LYS A 64 -3.58 -12.66 0.54
C LYS A 64 -3.03 -11.34 1.09
N ARG A 65 -1.85 -10.94 0.64
CA ARG A 65 -1.26 -9.65 1.01
C ARG A 65 -2.15 -8.48 0.57
N PHE A 66 -2.60 -8.50 -0.68
CA PHE A 66 -3.48 -7.45 -1.20
C PHE A 66 -4.80 -7.38 -0.42
N GLU A 67 -5.46 -8.51 -0.16
CA GLU A 67 -6.68 -8.58 0.66
C GLU A 67 -6.49 -7.97 2.05
N MET A 68 -5.40 -8.32 2.74
CA MET A 68 -5.07 -7.78 4.06
C MET A 68 -4.90 -6.26 4.04
N LEU A 69 -4.17 -5.74 3.05
CA LEU A 69 -3.94 -4.29 2.92
C LEU A 69 -5.23 -3.54 2.58
N ILE A 70 -6.09 -4.09 1.72
CA ILE A 70 -7.41 -3.52 1.43
C ILE A 70 -8.29 -3.48 2.68
N LYS A 71 -8.25 -4.53 3.51
CA LYS A 71 -8.97 -4.55 4.79
C LYS A 71 -8.45 -3.44 5.72
N LEU A 72 -7.14 -3.29 5.84
CA LEU A 72 -6.51 -2.25 6.66
C LEU A 72 -6.87 -0.83 6.17
N ALA A 73 -6.91 -0.60 4.86
CA ALA A 73 -7.32 0.68 4.30
C ALA A 73 -8.78 1.02 4.59
N LYS A 74 -9.69 0.04 4.54
CA LYS A 74 -11.09 0.20 4.92
C LYS A 74 -11.24 0.55 6.40
N GLU A 75 -10.53 -0.15 7.28
CA GLU A 75 -10.50 0.12 8.72
C GLU A 75 -9.94 1.52 9.02
N SER A 76 -8.95 1.95 8.24
CA SER A 76 -8.31 3.27 8.35
C SER A 76 -9.13 4.40 7.72
N ARG A 77 -10.23 4.10 7.02
CA ARG A 77 -11.09 5.08 6.32
C ARG A 77 -10.29 5.97 5.37
N ILE A 78 -9.44 5.36 4.53
CA ILE A 78 -8.71 6.08 3.50
C ILE A 78 -9.69 6.62 2.45
N SER A 79 -9.47 7.87 2.05
CA SER A 79 -10.27 8.70 1.16
C SER A 79 -9.64 8.85 -0.23
N LEU A 80 -10.43 9.28 -1.20
CA LEU A 80 -9.96 9.52 -2.58
C LEU A 80 -8.86 10.59 -2.67
N SER A 81 -8.86 11.59 -1.78
CA SER A 81 -7.80 12.61 -1.75
C SER A 81 -6.46 12.03 -1.30
N GLU A 82 -6.46 11.07 -0.37
CA GLU A 82 -5.24 10.38 0.07
C GLU A 82 -4.68 9.46 -1.04
N VAL A 83 -5.58 8.81 -1.79
CA VAL A 83 -5.19 8.05 -2.99
C VAL A 83 -4.55 8.96 -4.05
N SER A 84 -5.09 10.16 -4.23
CA SER A 84 -4.58 11.16 -5.17
C SER A 84 -3.21 11.72 -4.72
N ALA A 85 -3.06 12.01 -3.43
CA ALA A 85 -1.82 12.48 -2.84
C ALA A 85 -0.68 11.45 -2.97
N SER A 86 -0.98 10.16 -2.81
CA SER A 86 -0.02 9.08 -3.03
C SER A 86 0.59 9.11 -4.44
N ARG A 87 -0.24 9.32 -5.46
CA ARG A 87 0.22 9.37 -6.87
C ARG A 87 1.14 10.56 -7.16
N ALA A 88 0.90 11.70 -6.50
CA ALA A 88 1.75 12.88 -6.62
C ALA A 88 3.12 12.67 -5.93
N ALA A 89 3.13 11.94 -4.81
CA ALA A 89 4.35 11.63 -4.07
C ALA A 89 5.26 10.62 -4.80
N GLU A 90 4.68 9.61 -5.48
CA GLU A 90 5.44 8.61 -6.23
C GLU A 90 6.19 9.19 -7.45
N GLY A 91 5.67 10.22 -8.09
CA GLY A 91 6.29 10.85 -9.27
C GLY A 91 7.42 11.84 -8.97
N SER A 92 7.77 12.04 -7.69
CA SER A 92 8.80 12.99 -7.24
C SER A 92 10.11 12.31 -6.80
N GLN A 93 10.25 10.99 -7.01
CA GLN A 93 11.46 10.21 -6.70
C GLN A 93 12.26 9.84 -7.95
#